data_AF-A0AAD4QER6-F1
#
_entry.id   AF-A0AAD4QER6-F1
#
_cell.length_a   1.000
_cell.length_b   1.000
_cell.length_c   1.000
_cell.angle_alpha   90.00
_cell.angle_beta   90.00
_cell.angle_gamma   90.00
#
_symmetry.space_group_name_H-M   'P 1'
#
loop_
_entity.id
_entity.type
_entity.pdbx_description
1 polymer ?
#
loop_
_entity_poly.entity_id
_entity_poly.type
_entity_poly.pdbx_seq_one_letter_code
_entity_poly.pdbx_strand_id
1 'polypeptide(L)'
;MEGKQVEEEKEEKKRYLGARGVSVLLSTGKDGVGKNRKDESGNVWFVPEFPASCPYLTAVGGTSDYDPEVAAPLSGPYNPEARGIPDIAA
;
A
#
# COMPACT_ATOMS: atom_id res chain seq x y z
N MET A 1 -15.11 3.64 15.56
CA MET A 1 -15.16 4.99 14.96
C MET A 1 -13.93 5.82 15.33
N GLU A 2 -13.20 5.51 16.42
CA GLU A 2 -11.91 6.15 16.78
C GLU A 2 -10.77 5.98 15.77
N GLY A 3 -10.68 4.85 15.06
CA GLY A 3 -9.55 4.60 14.15
C GLY A 3 -9.49 5.52 12.92
N LYS A 4 -10.64 5.96 12.40
CA LYS A 4 -10.69 6.87 11.23
C LYS A 4 -10.18 8.27 11.56
N GLN A 5 -10.48 8.75 12.77
CA GLN A 5 -10.13 10.10 13.21
C GLN A 5 -8.60 10.26 13.39
N VAL A 6 -7.92 9.19 13.81
CA VAL A 6 -6.46 9.16 13.97
C VAL A 6 -5.73 9.15 12.63
N GLU A 7 -6.28 8.48 11.59
CA GLU A 7 -5.69 8.53 10.25
C GLU A 7 -5.89 9.90 9.59
N GLU A 8 -7.06 10.51 9.75
CA GLU A 8 -7.39 11.83 9.23
C GLU A 8 -6.51 12.93 9.85
N GLU A 9 -6.27 12.92 11.18
CA GLU A 9 -5.34 13.84 11.84
C GLU A 9 -3.88 13.66 11.34
N LYS A 10 -3.49 12.42 11.02
CA LYS A 10 -2.18 12.12 10.43
C LYS A 10 -2.07 12.66 9.00
N GLU A 11 -3.16 12.73 8.23
CA GLU A 11 -3.16 13.32 6.89
C GLU A 11 -2.95 14.84 6.93
N GLU A 12 -3.59 15.54 7.86
CA GLU A 12 -3.41 16.98 8.01
C GLU A 12 -1.96 17.36 8.31
N LYS A 13 -1.28 16.60 9.18
CA LYS A 13 0.13 16.84 9.50
C LYS A 13 1.05 16.67 8.29
N LYS A 14 0.75 15.73 7.39
CA LYS A 14 1.51 15.51 6.14
C LYS A 14 1.28 16.64 5.13
N ARG A 15 0.07 17.21 5.07
CA ARG A 15 -0.22 18.42 4.27
C ARG A 15 0.71 19.57 4.62
N TYR A 16 0.91 19.83 5.92
CA TYR A 16 1.79 20.91 6.38
C TYR A 16 3.26 20.71 6.01
N LEU A 17 3.73 19.46 5.93
CA LEU A 17 5.09 19.15 5.50
C LEU A 17 5.28 19.46 4.01
N GLY A 18 4.34 19.02 3.15
CA GLY A 18 4.40 19.32 1.71
C GLY A 18 4.36 20.81 1.40
N ALA A 19 3.53 21.59 2.13
CA ALA A 19 3.47 23.05 1.99
C ALA A 19 4.78 23.77 2.37
N ARG A 20 5.66 23.13 3.15
CA ARG A 20 6.98 23.64 3.53
C ARG A 20 8.10 23.19 2.59
N GLY A 21 7.76 22.55 1.47
CA GLY A 21 8.75 22.02 0.53
C GLY A 21 9.46 20.75 1.02
N VAL A 22 8.87 20.02 1.98
CA VAL A 22 9.41 18.74 2.45
C VAL A 22 8.78 17.61 1.64
N SER A 23 9.62 16.81 0.98
CA SER A 23 9.21 15.55 0.36
C SER A 23 9.29 14.42 1.36
N VAL A 24 8.23 13.63 1.46
CA VAL A 24 8.15 12.45 2.34
C VAL A 24 7.87 11.23 1.48
N LEU A 25 8.81 10.27 1.53
CA LEU A 25 8.73 9.00 0.81
C LEU A 25 8.29 7.91 1.78
N LEU A 26 7.36 7.06 1.33
CA LEU A 26 6.92 5.87 2.08
C LEU A 26 6.96 4.64 1.20
N SER A 27 7.27 3.49 1.80
CA SER A 27 7.02 2.21 1.13
C SER A 27 5.51 1.95 1.03
N THR A 28 5.11 1.39 -0.10
CA THR A 28 3.74 0.92 -0.43
C THR A 28 3.29 -0.29 0.38
N GLY A 29 4.24 -1.03 0.96
CA GLY A 29 3.98 -2.25 1.73
C GLY A 29 4.54 -3.49 1.04
N LYS A 30 4.34 -4.67 1.66
CA LYS A 30 4.83 -5.97 1.16
C LYS A 30 3.71 -6.98 0.87
N ASP A 31 2.47 -6.54 1.03
CA ASP A 31 1.27 -7.39 0.95
C ASP A 31 0.58 -7.27 -0.43
N GLY A 32 1.25 -6.66 -1.41
CA GLY A 32 0.78 -6.52 -2.79
C GLY A 32 -0.49 -5.68 -2.85
N VAL A 33 -1.54 -6.23 -3.48
CA VAL A 33 -2.86 -5.60 -3.52
C VAL A 33 -3.65 -5.68 -2.21
N GLY A 34 -3.02 -6.19 -1.14
CA GLY A 34 -3.55 -6.20 0.21
C GLY A 34 -3.90 -7.60 0.73
N LYS A 35 -4.25 -7.66 2.01
CA LYS A 35 -4.70 -8.90 2.66
C LYS A 35 -6.06 -9.31 2.09
N ASN A 36 -6.26 -10.61 1.84
CA ASN A 36 -7.53 -11.21 1.37
C ASN A 36 -8.73 -10.76 2.21
N ARG A 37 -9.34 -9.62 1.84
CA ARG A 37 -10.63 -9.19 2.35
C ARG A 37 -11.68 -9.62 1.35
N LYS A 38 -12.60 -10.45 1.84
CA LYS A 38 -13.81 -10.81 1.14
C LYS A 38 -14.95 -9.98 1.72
N ASP A 39 -15.83 -9.49 0.86
CA ASP A 39 -17.13 -9.02 1.32
C ASP A 39 -18.01 -10.20 1.79
N GLU A 40 -19.19 -9.90 2.34
CA GLU A 40 -20.15 -10.92 2.78
C GLU A 40 -20.64 -11.83 1.64
N SER A 41 -20.45 -11.40 0.38
CA SER A 41 -20.80 -12.15 -0.83
C SER A 41 -19.64 -13.00 -1.38
N GLY A 42 -18.47 -12.97 -0.74
CA GLY A 42 -17.29 -13.72 -1.13
C GLY A 42 -16.41 -13.05 -2.20
N ASN A 43 -16.73 -11.81 -2.61
CA ASN A 43 -15.94 -11.07 -3.60
C ASN A 43 -14.64 -10.55 -2.96
N VAL A 44 -13.53 -10.77 -3.66
CA VAL A 44 -12.21 -10.23 -3.28
C VAL A 44 -12.05 -8.81 -3.80
N TRP A 45 -11.46 -7.92 -2.99
CA TRP A 45 -11.18 -6.54 -3.36
C TRP A 45 -9.79 -6.11 -2.88
N PHE A 46 -9.20 -5.15 -3.59
CA PHE A 46 -7.87 -4.62 -3.26
C PHE A 46 -7.96 -3.63 -2.09
N VAL A 47 -7.05 -3.79 -1.14
CA VAL A 47 -7.03 -3.00 0.10
C VAL A 47 -5.79 -2.11 0.08
N PRO A 48 -5.92 -0.79 -0.18
CA PRO A 48 -4.79 0.12 -0.13
C PRO A 48 -4.30 0.29 1.31
N GLU A 49 -2.98 0.35 1.50
CA GLU A 49 -2.35 0.47 2.82
C GLU A 49 -2.14 1.95 3.20
N PHE A 50 -2.66 2.36 4.35
CA PHE A 50 -2.33 3.66 4.97
C PHE A 50 -1.03 3.49 5.78
N PRO A 51 -0.07 4.44 5.75
CA PRO A 51 -0.13 5.80 5.23
C PRO A 51 0.26 6.03 3.76
N ALA A 52 0.57 4.99 2.98
CA ALA A 52 1.02 5.11 1.58
C ALA A 52 -0.08 5.63 0.64
N SER A 53 -1.35 5.39 0.95
CA SER A 53 -2.51 5.91 0.20
C SER A 53 -2.76 7.43 0.35
N CYS A 54 -2.04 8.12 1.23
CA CYS A 54 -2.24 9.53 1.51
C CYS A 54 -1.79 10.40 0.31
N PRO A 55 -2.64 11.32 -0.21
CA PRO A 55 -2.31 12.09 -1.43
C PRO A 55 -1.21 13.14 -1.24
N TYR A 56 -0.71 13.32 -0.02
CA TYR A 56 0.36 14.27 0.32
C TYR A 56 1.74 13.62 0.40
N LEU A 57 1.82 12.31 0.16
CA LEU A 57 3.04 11.53 0.24
C LEU A 57 3.36 10.91 -1.11
N THR A 58 4.63 10.61 -1.32
CA THR A 58 5.05 9.80 -2.46
C THR A 58 5.22 8.37 -1.99
N ALA A 59 4.33 7.48 -2.43
CA ALA A 59 4.46 6.04 -2.21
C ALA A 59 5.45 5.45 -3.23
N VAL A 60 6.39 4.63 -2.76
CA VAL A 60 7.46 4.01 -3.55
C VAL A 60 7.33 2.49 -3.44
N GLY A 61 7.17 1.85 -4.60
CA GLY A 61 7.09 0.41 -4.76
C GLY A 61 8.43 -0.30 -4.94
N GLY A 62 8.38 -1.61 -5.11
CA GLY A 62 9.56 -2.46 -5.32
C GLY A 62 9.63 -3.07 -6.73
N THR A 63 10.80 -2.99 -7.37
CA THR A 63 11.16 -3.79 -8.55
C THR A 63 12.24 -4.81 -8.22
N SER A 64 12.43 -5.80 -9.09
CA SER A 64 13.48 -6.81 -9.04
C SER A 64 14.03 -7.05 -10.44
N ASP A 65 15.14 -7.79 -10.53
CA ASP A 65 15.92 -8.01 -11.74
C ASP A 65 16.59 -6.74 -12.30
N TYR A 66 17.43 -6.93 -13.32
CA TYR A 66 18.16 -5.88 -14.02
C TYR A 66 18.18 -6.23 -15.51
N ASP A 67 17.69 -5.31 -16.34
CA ASP A 67 17.62 -5.44 -17.80
C ASP A 67 16.92 -6.74 -18.29
N PRO A 68 15.58 -6.89 -18.10
CA PRO A 68 14.61 -5.87 -17.69
C PRO A 68 14.31 -5.85 -16.18
N GLU A 69 13.92 -4.69 -15.66
CA GLU A 69 13.28 -4.64 -14.34
C GLU A 69 11.85 -5.23 -14.41
N VAL A 70 11.49 -6.00 -13.40
CA VAL A 70 10.15 -6.57 -13.21
C VAL A 70 9.61 -6.18 -11.83
N ALA A 71 8.31 -6.30 -11.63
CA ALA A 71 7.72 -6.07 -10.30
C ALA A 71 8.32 -7.04 -9.27
N ALA A 72 8.71 -6.52 -8.10
CA ALA A 72 9.26 -7.37 -7.05
C ALA A 72 8.19 -8.39 -6.58
N PRO A 73 8.59 -9.63 -6.28
CA PRO A 73 7.70 -10.58 -5.64
C PRO A 73 7.41 -10.15 -4.19
N LEU A 74 6.27 -10.55 -3.66
CA LEU A 74 5.92 -10.33 -2.26
C LEU A 74 6.93 -11.01 -1.32
N SER A 75 7.39 -10.30 -0.30
CA SER A 75 8.23 -10.85 0.79
C SER A 75 7.41 -11.29 2.02
N GLY A 76 6.08 -11.17 1.96
CA GLY A 76 5.15 -11.63 2.99
C GLY A 76 4.91 -13.16 2.97
N PRO A 77 4.33 -13.74 4.03
CA PRO A 77 3.99 -15.16 4.05
C PRO A 77 3.01 -15.48 2.91
N TYR A 78 3.37 -16.46 2.08
CA TYR A 78 2.54 -17.02 1.02
C TYR A 78 1.13 -17.34 1.54
N ASN A 79 0.10 -16.71 0.95
CA ASN A 79 -1.29 -16.99 1.28
C ASN A 79 -1.88 -18.00 0.27
N PRO A 80 -2.10 -19.27 0.66
CA PRO A 80 -2.64 -20.28 -0.26
C PRO A 80 -4.07 -19.98 -0.75
N GLU A 81 -4.79 -19.07 -0.09
CA GLU A 81 -6.13 -18.62 -0.50
C GLU A 81 -6.11 -17.46 -1.50
N ALA A 82 -4.96 -16.82 -1.75
CA ALA A 82 -4.80 -15.75 -2.73
C ALA A 82 -4.53 -16.25 -4.17
N ARG A 83 -4.79 -17.55 -4.44
CA ARG A 83 -4.69 -18.14 -5.78
C ARG A 83 -5.47 -17.31 -6.80
N GLY A 84 -4.74 -16.69 -7.74
CA GLY A 84 -5.31 -15.91 -8.85
C GLY A 84 -5.23 -14.39 -8.68
N ILE A 85 -4.74 -13.90 -7.54
CA ILE A 85 -4.39 -12.49 -7.38
C ILE A 85 -2.93 -12.32 -7.83
N PRO A 86 -2.61 -11.38 -8.74
CA PRO A 86 -1.22 -11.18 -9.15
C PRO A 86 -0.38 -10.76 -7.93
N ASP A 87 0.60 -11.59 -7.58
CA ASP A 87 1.59 -11.37 -6.49
C ASP A 87 2.62 -10.28 -6.85
N ILE A 88 2.14 -9.15 -7.37
CA ILE A 88 2.95 -7.99 -7.68
C ILE A 88 3.04 -7.14 -6.41
N ALA A 89 4.26 -6.95 -5.89
CA ALA A 89 4.50 -5.93 -4.89
C ALA A 89 4.11 -4.56 -5.47
N ALA A 90 3.32 -3.80 -4.70
CA ALA A 90 3.01 -2.41 -5.04
C ALA A 90 4.22 -1.52 -4.82
#